data_AF-A0A4R1B7H6-F1
#
_entry.id   AF-A0A4R1B7H6-F1
#
_cell.length_a   1.000
_cell.length_b   1.000
_cell.length_c   1.000
_cell.angle_alpha   90.00
_cell.angle_beta   90.00
_cell.angle_gamma   90.00
#
_symmetry.space_group_name_H-M   'P 1'
#
loop_
_entity.id
_entity.type
_entity.pdbx_description
1 polymer ?
#
loop_
_entity_poly.entity_id
_entity_poly.type
_entity_poly.pdbx_seq_one_letter_code
_entity_poly.pdbx_strand_id
1 'polypeptide(L)'
;MSLALLSPLEARILGVLAEKAKTTPDAYPLTLNGLAAGCNQKTSRDPVMTLAEADIQAALEGLRQRSLVMESYGASGRVLRYAHNLA
;
A
#
# COMPACT_ATOMS: atom_id res chain seq x y z
N MET A 1 1.44 -16.27 -20.26
CA MET A 1 0.97 -15.47 -19.12
C MET A 1 1.57 -14.07 -19.27
N SER A 2 0.77 -13.07 -19.64
CA SER A 2 1.27 -11.69 -19.76
C SER A 2 1.42 -11.10 -18.36
N LEU A 3 2.56 -10.46 -18.09
CA LEU A 3 2.74 -9.67 -16.89
C LEU A 3 1.91 -8.40 -17.04
N ALA A 4 0.84 -8.27 -16.24
CA ALA A 4 0.06 -7.04 -16.21
C ALA A 4 0.89 -5.91 -15.61
N LEU A 5 1.09 -4.84 -16.38
CA LEU A 5 1.81 -3.65 -15.91
C LEU A 5 1.05 -3.01 -14.74
N LEU A 6 1.79 -2.56 -13.73
CA LEU A 6 1.24 -1.78 -12.63
C LEU A 6 1.05 -0.34 -13.09
N SER A 7 -0.03 0.29 -12.69
CA SER A 7 -0.15 1.75 -12.76
C SER A 7 0.88 2.40 -11.83
N PRO A 8 1.23 3.69 -12.05
CA PRO A 8 2.13 4.41 -11.14
C PRO A 8 1.66 4.43 -9.68
N LEU A 9 0.34 4.49 -9.46
CA LEU A 9 -0.28 4.47 -8.15
C LEU A 9 -0.17 3.10 -7.47
N GLU A 10 -0.46 2.03 -8.21
CA GLU A 10 -0.30 0.66 -7.72
C GLU A 10 1.16 0.36 -7.35
N ALA A 11 2.11 0.77 -8.21
CA ALA A 11 3.53 0.63 -7.95
C ALA A 11 3.97 1.41 -6.70
N ARG A 12 3.43 2.64 -6.51
CA ARG A 12 3.67 3.45 -5.31
C ARG A 12 3.19 2.73 -4.05
N ILE A 13 1.96 2.20 -4.06
CA ILE A 13 1.37 1.49 -2.92
C ILE A 13 2.21 0.27 -2.54
N LEU A 14 2.55 -0.59 -3.51
CA LEU A 14 3.38 -1.77 -3.26
C LEU A 14 4.77 -1.39 -2.75
N GLY A 15 5.39 -0.36 -3.32
CA GLY A 15 6.68 0.15 -2.88
C GLY A 15 6.66 0.64 -1.43
N VAL A 16 5.61 1.37 -1.03
CA VAL A 16 5.43 1.86 0.35
C VAL A 16 5.23 0.68 1.31
N LEU A 17 4.36 -0.28 0.97
CA LEU A 17 4.14 -1.46 1.81
C LEU A 17 5.42 -2.28 2.00
N ALA A 18 6.21 -2.48 0.93
CA ALA A 18 7.48 -3.20 0.99
C ALA A 18 8.54 -2.43 1.80
N GLU A 19 8.64 -1.11 1.62
CA GLU A 19 9.53 -0.23 2.39
C GLU A 19 9.20 -0.29 3.89
N LYS A 20 7.93 -0.11 4.25
CA LYS A 20 7.51 -0.03 5.65
C LYS A 20 7.53 -1.38 6.36
N ALA A 21 7.33 -2.49 5.65
CA ALA A 21 7.55 -3.81 6.21
C ALA A 21 8.99 -4.01 6.72
N LYS A 22 9.98 -3.42 6.04
CA LYS A 22 11.41 -3.54 6.40
C LYS A 22 11.88 -2.45 7.36
N THR A 23 11.43 -1.22 7.16
CA THR A 23 11.95 -0.05 7.89
C THR A 23 11.16 0.32 9.13
N THR A 24 9.87 -0.07 9.18
CA THR A 24 8.96 0.24 10.30
C THR A 24 8.04 -0.96 10.60
N PRO A 25 8.60 -2.12 11.00
CA PRO A 25 7.83 -3.35 11.18
C PRO A 25 6.71 -3.22 12.22
N ASP A 26 6.89 -2.41 13.27
CA ASP A 26 5.88 -2.17 14.30
C ASP A 26 4.61 -1.49 13.77
N ALA A 27 4.73 -0.74 12.68
CA ALA A 27 3.61 -0.09 12.01
C ALA A 27 2.94 -1.00 10.98
N TYR A 28 3.60 -2.08 10.54
CA TYR A 28 3.17 -2.95 9.46
C TYR A 28 2.36 -4.16 10.00
N PRO A 29 1.24 -4.58 9.36
CA PRO A 29 0.62 -4.05 8.14
C PRO A 29 0.07 -2.62 8.32
N LEU A 30 -0.02 -1.82 7.26
CA LEU A 30 -0.39 -0.40 7.38
C LEU A 30 -1.92 -0.18 7.35
N THR A 31 -2.44 0.80 8.09
CA THR A 31 -3.81 1.30 7.86
C THR A 31 -3.88 2.13 6.57
N LEU A 32 -5.09 2.45 6.08
CA LEU A 32 -5.25 3.32 4.90
C LEU A 32 -4.54 4.67 5.08
N ASN A 33 -4.72 5.31 6.24
CA ASN A 33 -4.07 6.57 6.57
C ASN A 33 -2.53 6.43 6.60
N GLY A 34 -2.00 5.38 7.24
CA GLY A 34 -0.56 5.12 7.27
C GLY A 34 0.03 4.89 5.87
N LEU A 35 -0.72 4.19 5.01
CA LEU A 35 -0.35 4.00 3.62
C LEU A 35 -0.37 5.33 2.85
N ALA A 36 -1.41 6.16 3.01
CA ALA A 36 -1.51 7.47 2.38
C ALA A 36 -0.38 8.41 2.79
N ALA A 37 -0.04 8.44 4.08
CA ALA A 37 1.10 9.19 4.59
C ALA A 37 2.43 8.72 3.95
N GLY A 38 2.61 7.40 3.80
CA GLY A 38 3.77 6.84 3.10
C GLY A 38 3.79 7.15 1.61
N CYS A 39 2.65 7.07 0.92
CA CYS A 39 2.55 7.34 -0.52
C CYS A 39 2.88 8.80 -0.85
N ASN A 40 2.47 9.73 0.03
CA ASN A 40 2.63 11.18 -0.10
C ASN A 40 3.87 11.74 0.62
N GLN A 41 4.79 10.89 1.06
CA GLN A 41 6.01 11.30 1.74
C GLN A 41 6.87 12.20 0.82
N LYS A 42 7.42 13.30 1.38
CA LYS A 42 8.26 14.25 0.62
C LYS A 42 9.67 13.73 0.33
N THR A 43 10.09 12.69 1.03
CA THR A 43 11.42 12.06 0.92
C THR A 43 11.26 10.62 0.47
N SER A 44 12.30 10.08 -0.20
CA SER A 44 12.29 8.71 -0.74
C SER A 44 11.14 8.44 -1.71
N ARG A 45 10.65 9.47 -2.40
CA ARG A 45 9.62 9.40 -3.45
C ARG A 45 10.07 10.17 -4.67
N ASP A 46 9.99 9.52 -5.83
CA ASP A 46 10.19 10.16 -7.13
C ASP A 46 9.17 9.59 -8.13
N PRO A 47 8.21 10.39 -8.63
CA PRO A 47 7.93 11.76 -8.23
C PRO A 47 7.29 11.83 -6.83
N VAL A 48 7.40 12.97 -6.16
CA VAL A 48 6.54 13.29 -5.02
C VAL A 48 5.10 13.41 -5.52
N MET A 49 4.16 12.75 -4.82
CA MET A 49 2.75 12.72 -5.19
C MET A 49 1.89 13.30 -4.07
N THR A 50 0.68 13.74 -4.43
CA THR A 50 -0.38 14.14 -3.51
C THR A 50 -1.64 13.34 -3.88
N LEU A 51 -1.83 12.21 -3.23
CA LEU A 51 -2.88 11.23 -3.53
C LEU A 51 -3.98 11.31 -2.47
N ALA A 52 -5.24 11.26 -2.91
CA ALA A 52 -6.38 11.16 -2.00
C ALA A 52 -6.50 9.71 -1.49
N GLU A 53 -7.01 9.54 -0.27
CA GLU A 53 -7.25 8.20 0.30
C GLU A 53 -8.23 7.39 -0.56
N ALA A 54 -9.21 8.05 -1.21
CA ALA A 54 -10.16 7.40 -2.11
C ALA A 54 -9.47 6.76 -3.34
N ASP A 55 -8.49 7.44 -3.93
CA ASP A 55 -7.73 6.92 -5.07
C ASP A 55 -6.87 5.73 -4.64
N ILE A 56 -6.25 5.83 -3.46
CA ILE A 56 -5.46 4.74 -2.88
C ILE A 56 -6.35 3.51 -2.60
N GLN A 57 -7.55 3.73 -2.04
CA GLN A 57 -8.52 2.67 -1.79
C GLN A 57 -8.95 1.98 -3.09
N ALA A 58 -9.21 2.74 -4.14
CA ALA A 58 -9.58 2.19 -5.45
C ALA A 58 -8.43 1.35 -6.05
N ALA A 59 -7.19 1.82 -5.96
CA ALA A 59 -6.02 1.07 -6.44
C ALA A 59 -5.73 -0.19 -5.60
N LEU A 60 -5.97 -0.15 -4.28
CA LEU A 60 -5.85 -1.31 -3.39
C LEU A 60 -6.77 -2.45 -3.81
N GLU A 61 -7.99 -2.15 -4.28
CA GLU A 61 -8.92 -3.16 -4.76
C GLU A 61 -8.38 -3.88 -6.01
N GLY A 62 -7.80 -3.14 -6.97
CA GLY A 62 -7.12 -3.74 -8.13
C GLY A 62 -5.93 -4.63 -7.73
N LEU A 63 -5.12 -4.19 -6.78
CA LEU A 63 -4.00 -4.98 -6.24
C LEU A 63 -4.48 -6.24 -5.50
N ARG A 64 -5.58 -6.16 -4.76
CA ARG A 64 -6.21 -7.30 -4.08
C ARG A 64 -6.72 -8.35 -5.05
N GLN A 65 -7.42 -7.93 -6.11
CA GLN A 65 -7.91 -8.85 -7.15
C GLN A 65 -6.77 -9.63 -7.81
N ARG A 66 -5.58 -9.02 -7.86
CA ARG A 66 -4.35 -9.62 -8.37
C ARG A 66 -3.55 -10.37 -7.30
N SER A 67 -4.06 -10.47 -6.07
CA SER A 67 -3.39 -11.07 -4.92
C SER A 67 -2.03 -10.45 -4.59
N LEU A 68 -1.79 -9.19 -4.93
CA LEU A 68 -0.54 -8.47 -4.63
C LEU A 68 -0.60 -7.73 -3.29
N VAL A 69 -1.80 -7.56 -2.72
CA VAL A 69 -2.06 -7.01 -1.39
C VAL A 69 -3.05 -7.89 -0.65
N MET A 70 -2.81 -8.09 0.64
CA MET A 70 -3.71 -8.76 1.58
C MET A 70 -4.27 -7.77 2.58
N GLU A 71 -5.50 -8.02 3.01
CA GLU A 71 -6.18 -7.28 4.06
C GLU A 71 -6.25 -8.12 5.33
N SER A 72 -6.08 -7.45 6.47
CA SER A 72 -6.32 -8.03 7.79
C SER A 72 -6.91 -6.99 8.71
N TYR A 73 -7.63 -7.43 9.72
CA TYR A 73 -8.06 -6.56 10.81
C TYR A 73 -7.00 -6.53 11.90
N GLY A 74 -6.71 -5.34 12.45
CA GLY A 74 -5.85 -5.23 13.63
C GLY A 74 -6.45 -5.94 14.84
N ALA A 75 -5.70 -6.04 15.94
CA ALA A 75 -6.11 -6.78 17.15
C ALA A 75 -7.49 -6.38 17.72
N SER A 76 -7.90 -5.11 17.57
CA SER A 76 -9.23 -4.64 17.98
C SER A 76 -10.38 -5.08 17.05
N GLY A 77 -10.09 -5.64 15.87
CA GLY A 77 -11.07 -6.04 14.85
C GLY A 77 -11.71 -4.89 14.07
N ARG A 78 -11.38 -3.63 14.39
CA ARG A 78 -12.10 -2.45 13.86
C ARG A 78 -11.44 -1.77 12.67
N VAL A 79 -10.12 -1.88 12.56
CA VAL A 79 -9.34 -1.12 11.58
C VAL A 79 -8.72 -2.09 10.59
N LEU A 80 -9.05 -1.87 9.32
CA LEU A 80 -8.50 -2.60 8.19
C LEU A 80 -7.03 -2.21 7.98
N ARG A 81 -6.20 -3.21 7.73
CA ARG A 81 -4.76 -3.06 7.51
C ARG A 81 -4.35 -3.82 6.25
N TYR A 82 -3.33 -3.32 5.59
CA TYR A 82 -2.86 -3.74 4.28
C TYR A 82 -1.43 -4.25 4.37
N ALA A 83 -1.20 -5.43 3.80
CA ALA A 83 0.10 -6.07 3.66
C ALA A 83 0.38 -6.33 2.17
N HIS A 84 1.62 -6.17 1.71
CA HIS A 84 2.00 -6.66 0.39
C HIS A 84 2.09 -8.19 0.38
N ASN A 85 1.83 -8.79 -0.78
CA ASN A 85 2.02 -10.21 -1.06
C ASN A 85 2.95 -10.34 -2.27
N LEU A 86 4.22 -10.00 -2.04
CA LEU A 86 5.30 -10.14 -3.01
C LEU A 86 6.21 -11.23 -2.46
N ALA A 87 6.21 -12.39 -3.11
CA ALA A 87 7.06 -13.52 -2.75
C ALA A 87 8.55 -13.19 -2.94
#